data_AF-A0A0H2S6T8-F1
#
_entry.id   AF-A0A0H2S6T8-F1
#
_cell.length_a   1.000
_cell.length_b   1.000
_cell.length_c   1.000
_cell.angle_alpha   90.00
_cell.angle_beta   90.00
_cell.angle_gamma   90.00
#
_symmetry.space_group_name_H-M   'P 1'
#
loop_
_entity.id
_entity.type
_entity.pdbx_description
1 polymer ?
#
loop_
_entity_poly.entity_id
_entity_poly.type
_entity_poly.pdbx_seq_one_letter_code
_entity_poly.pdbx_strand_id
1 'polypeptide(L)'
;MPVGGFDASPALSSTLYDETSGKASLVVATHPQTLIRFITGLSGSEDMAGQLLFIRNMDTPTRMHLKNLLTCNELTILFAHLQQVIHRSNFVLPKYCTCGDNPPITCNPDCYVRIISILALYLEAERAEDRALATFFLAGIYSTNRYCKLALSHVPDVHTLYFSRDVIHYACRAVGNSLSGTLMTSFYVGRLSINGQYYFECFHPEVGCDFSLLSESLKSQHRGIEHIDVLPLHDNVVMSIGFDNTPFSSSGHFPILACLDGSGEPLYLAFVRDREWRLRFATGREGESTITYHDEFGNGVKSAKFEVLVLRHDPVDFEFDIYEDDPLRKFAKDPTGLLYWLRYFPDRAPEVDNDPPERLNATGPLVELKDSLFEWMDELNLGSGWGSALGQEYTYYDTEVVFGDTSCDSTRIASGDGSELAPSR
;
A
#
# COMPACT_ATOMS: atom_id res chain seq x y z
N MET A 1 28.90 45.10 -6.71
CA MET A 1 28.77 44.31 -5.47
C MET A 1 29.49 42.99 -5.70
N PRO A 2 30.41 42.55 -4.82
CA PRO A 2 31.21 41.37 -5.09
C PRO A 2 30.33 40.12 -4.91
N VAL A 3 30.34 39.26 -5.92
CA VAL A 3 29.71 37.94 -5.91
C VAL A 3 30.58 37.04 -5.04
N GLY A 4 30.06 36.65 -3.87
CA GLY A 4 30.74 35.74 -2.96
C GLY A 4 30.84 34.34 -3.57
N GLY A 5 32.04 33.78 -3.59
CA GLY A 5 32.29 32.41 -3.99
C GLY A 5 31.64 31.44 -3.00
N PHE A 6 30.71 30.63 -3.51
CA PHE A 6 30.21 29.45 -2.81
C PHE A 6 31.14 28.27 -3.12
N ASP A 7 31.88 27.81 -2.11
CA ASP A 7 32.53 26.50 -2.13
C ASP A 7 31.43 25.43 -1.94
N ALA A 8 30.82 25.00 -3.05
CA ALA A 8 30.04 23.79 -3.09
C ALA A 8 30.99 22.63 -3.41
N SER A 9 31.51 21.96 -2.38
CA SER A 9 32.19 20.67 -2.53
C SER A 9 31.13 19.57 -2.69
N PRO A 10 31.07 18.83 -3.83
CA PRO A 10 30.17 17.70 -3.94
C PRO A 10 30.96 16.43 -3.64
N ALA A 11 30.80 15.90 -2.43
CA ALA A 11 30.96 14.46 -2.20
C ALA A 11 29.73 13.75 -2.81
N LEU A 12 29.64 13.76 -4.15
CA LEU A 12 28.73 12.87 -4.89
C LEU A 12 29.44 11.51 -4.98
N SER A 13 28.97 10.58 -4.17
CA SER A 13 29.41 9.19 -4.09
C SER A 13 29.53 8.54 -5.46
N SER A 14 30.67 7.90 -5.71
CA SER A 14 31.06 7.17 -6.93
C SER A 14 30.32 5.83 -7.13
N THR A 15 29.05 5.74 -6.72
CA THR A 15 28.26 4.49 -6.76
C THR A 15 27.29 4.42 -7.94
N LEU A 16 27.43 5.29 -8.94
CA LEU A 16 26.48 5.41 -10.06
C LEU A 16 26.92 4.68 -11.34
N TYR A 17 28.03 3.95 -11.30
CA TYR A 17 28.51 3.18 -12.45
C TYR A 17 28.84 1.76 -12.00
N ASP A 18 27.96 0.81 -12.31
CA ASP A 18 28.33 -0.61 -12.30
C ASP A 18 29.11 -0.87 -13.59
N GLU A 19 30.44 -0.82 -13.49
CA GLU A 19 31.34 -1.08 -14.61
C GLU A 19 31.14 -2.47 -15.23
N THR A 20 30.54 -3.42 -14.51
CA THR A 20 30.42 -4.80 -14.98
C THR A 20 29.27 -5.02 -15.98
N SER A 21 28.22 -4.19 -15.96
CA SER A 21 27.04 -4.38 -16.80
C SER A 21 26.99 -3.49 -18.05
N GLY A 22 27.82 -2.45 -18.14
CA GLY A 22 27.82 -1.50 -19.27
C GLY A 22 26.47 -0.79 -19.50
N LYS A 23 25.51 -0.98 -18.59
CA LYS A 23 24.21 -0.34 -18.58
C LYS A 23 24.33 0.84 -17.65
N ALA A 24 24.16 2.05 -18.18
CA ALA A 24 23.81 3.19 -17.36
C ALA A 24 22.49 2.84 -16.66
N SER A 25 22.60 2.34 -15.43
CA SER A 25 21.42 2.15 -14.60
C SER A 25 20.82 3.54 -14.43
N LEU A 26 19.54 3.70 -14.74
CA LEU A 26 18.75 4.91 -14.52
C LEU A 26 18.56 5.16 -13.00
N VAL A 27 19.63 5.01 -12.22
CA VAL A 27 19.76 5.28 -10.79
C VAL A 27 20.05 6.77 -10.56
N VAL A 28 20.22 7.53 -11.64
CA VAL A 28 20.33 8.98 -11.61
C VAL A 28 18.99 9.57 -11.18
N ALA A 29 18.91 9.90 -9.88
CA ALA A 29 17.83 10.50 -9.10
C ALA A 29 17.05 9.57 -8.15
N THR A 30 17.75 8.77 -7.34
CA THR A 30 17.13 7.93 -6.28
C THR A 30 16.31 8.71 -5.23
N HIS A 31 16.36 10.04 -5.21
CA HIS A 31 15.49 10.83 -4.36
C HIS A 31 15.06 12.13 -5.07
N PRO A 32 13.75 12.35 -5.30
CA PRO A 32 13.23 13.56 -5.95
C PRO A 32 13.70 14.86 -5.29
N GLN A 33 13.90 14.82 -3.97
CA GLN A 33 14.41 15.94 -3.19
C GLN A 33 15.84 16.34 -3.58
N THR A 34 16.71 15.38 -3.90
CA THR A 34 18.09 15.65 -4.32
C THR A 34 18.10 16.39 -5.65
N LEU A 35 17.26 15.95 -6.59
CA LEU A 35 17.12 16.61 -7.88
C LEU A 35 16.57 18.03 -7.73
N ILE A 36 15.49 18.19 -6.98
CA ILE A 36 14.88 19.51 -6.73
C ILE A 36 15.90 20.45 -6.09
N ARG A 37 16.64 20.01 -5.04
CA ARG A 37 17.69 20.80 -4.39
C ARG A 37 18.82 21.20 -5.35
N PHE A 38 19.25 20.27 -6.19
CA PHE A 38 20.27 20.54 -7.21
C PHE A 38 19.81 21.66 -8.15
N ILE A 39 18.60 21.57 -8.68
CA ILE A 39 18.06 22.57 -9.61
C ILE A 39 17.75 23.88 -8.90
N THR A 40 17.35 23.85 -7.62
CA THR A 40 17.25 25.06 -6.79
C THR A 40 18.60 25.77 -6.69
N GLY A 41 19.69 25.04 -6.49
CA GLY A 41 21.04 25.62 -6.50
C GLY A 41 21.40 26.31 -7.82
N LEU A 42 20.94 25.79 -8.95
CA LEU A 42 21.20 26.37 -10.28
C LEU A 42 20.29 27.56 -10.62
N SER A 43 18.99 27.41 -10.35
CA SER A 43 17.95 28.35 -10.77
C SER A 43 17.70 29.48 -9.75
N GLY A 44 18.08 29.26 -8.49
CA GLY A 44 17.67 30.13 -7.37
C GLY A 44 16.19 30.02 -7.00
N SER A 45 15.46 29.03 -7.54
CA SER A 45 14.03 28.84 -7.31
C SER A 45 13.74 27.43 -6.74
N GLU A 46 12.85 27.38 -5.75
CA GLU A 46 12.32 26.13 -5.18
C GLU A 46 11.05 25.66 -5.89
N ASP A 47 10.36 26.55 -6.60
CA ASP A 47 9.11 26.24 -7.27
C ASP A 47 9.33 25.67 -8.67
N MET A 48 8.44 24.76 -9.08
CA MET A 48 8.53 24.09 -10.38
C MET A 48 8.57 25.08 -11.55
N ALA A 49 7.79 26.16 -11.50
CA ALA A 49 7.68 27.10 -12.61
C ALA A 49 8.97 27.90 -12.83
N GLY A 50 9.60 28.38 -11.76
CA GLY A 50 10.89 29.08 -11.80
C GLY A 50 12.02 28.16 -12.28
N GLN A 51 12.02 26.90 -11.86
CA GLN A 51 12.98 25.89 -12.34
C GLN A 51 12.82 25.61 -13.84
N LEU A 52 11.60 25.41 -14.32
CA LEU A 52 11.33 25.21 -15.76
C LEU A 52 11.68 26.45 -16.57
N LEU A 53 11.34 27.65 -16.08
CA LEU A 53 11.68 28.91 -16.74
C LEU A 53 13.20 29.09 -16.88
N PHE A 54 13.95 28.75 -15.83
CA PHE A 54 15.42 28.77 -15.86
C PHE A 54 15.97 27.85 -16.96
N ILE A 55 15.52 26.59 -17.04
CA ILE A 55 15.96 25.65 -18.08
C ILE A 55 15.58 26.16 -19.49
N ARG A 56 14.39 26.72 -19.65
CA ARG A 56 13.91 27.24 -20.95
C ARG A 56 14.68 28.46 -21.42
N ASN A 57 15.14 29.31 -20.50
CA ASN A 57 15.90 30.53 -20.78
C ASN A 57 17.39 30.29 -21.04
N MET A 58 17.90 29.06 -20.86
CA MET A 58 19.26 28.70 -21.26
C MET A 58 19.45 28.81 -22.77
N ASP A 59 20.69 29.11 -23.19
CA ASP A 59 21.03 29.00 -24.60
C ASP A 59 20.86 27.56 -25.10
N THR A 60 20.52 27.42 -26.39
CA THR A 60 20.19 26.12 -26.98
C THR A 60 21.30 25.08 -26.83
N PRO A 61 22.59 25.41 -27.07
CA PRO A 61 23.69 24.48 -26.82
C PRO A 61 23.74 23.96 -25.37
N THR A 62 23.70 24.86 -24.38
CA THR A 62 23.72 24.48 -22.96
C THR A 62 22.51 23.62 -22.61
N ARG A 63 21.31 24.03 -23.03
CA ARG A 63 20.07 23.27 -22.78
C ARG A 63 20.12 21.88 -23.39
N MET A 64 20.65 21.72 -24.60
CA MET A 64 20.79 20.42 -25.27
C MET A 64 21.82 19.54 -24.56
N HIS A 65 22.94 20.10 -24.11
CA HIS A 65 23.95 19.34 -23.36
C HIS A 65 23.40 18.88 -22.01
N LEU A 66 22.72 19.78 -21.31
CA LEU A 66 22.09 19.49 -20.03
C LEU A 66 20.89 18.54 -20.16
N LYS A 67 20.10 18.58 -21.23
CA LYS A 67 18.99 17.63 -21.45
C LYS A 67 19.47 16.17 -21.47
N ASN A 68 20.71 15.92 -21.92
CA ASN A 68 21.31 14.59 -21.92
C ASN A 68 21.78 14.14 -20.52
N LEU A 69 22.00 15.10 -19.61
CA LEU A 69 22.14 14.83 -18.18
C LEU A 69 20.70 14.79 -17.64
N LEU A 70 20.13 13.59 -17.46
CA LEU A 70 18.73 13.37 -17.04
C LEU A 70 18.17 14.35 -15.99
N THR A 71 19.04 14.91 -15.14
CA THR A 71 18.79 15.92 -14.11
C THR A 71 18.32 17.30 -14.61
N CYS A 72 18.47 17.63 -15.89
CA CYS A 72 18.03 18.92 -16.46
C CYS A 72 17.01 18.76 -17.59
N ASN A 73 16.34 17.61 -17.65
CA ASN A 73 15.22 17.37 -18.56
C ASN A 73 13.91 17.86 -17.93
N GLU A 74 13.13 18.68 -18.64
CA GLU A 74 11.85 19.23 -18.14
C GLU A 74 10.90 18.16 -17.59
N LEU A 75 10.78 17.01 -18.27
CA LEU A 75 9.93 15.90 -17.84
C LEU A 75 10.39 15.33 -16.50
N THR A 76 11.70 15.20 -16.30
CA THR A 76 12.27 14.68 -15.05
C THR A 76 12.05 15.67 -13.89
N ILE A 77 12.11 16.97 -14.16
CA ILE A 77 11.80 18.03 -13.18
C ILE A 77 10.33 17.97 -12.78
N LEU A 78 9.43 17.92 -13.77
CA LEU A 78 7.98 17.76 -13.55
C LEU A 78 7.70 16.54 -12.67
N PHE A 79 8.27 15.39 -13.04
CA PHE A 79 8.07 14.14 -12.31
C PHE A 79 8.61 14.20 -10.88
N ALA A 80 9.77 14.82 -10.64
CA ALA A 80 10.32 14.95 -9.29
C ALA A 80 9.46 15.85 -8.38
N HIS A 81 8.98 16.98 -8.89
CA HIS A 81 8.02 17.83 -8.16
C HIS A 81 6.74 17.08 -7.85
N LEU A 82 6.22 16.32 -8.82
CA LEU A 82 5.05 15.49 -8.62
C LEU A 82 5.25 14.44 -7.52
N GLN A 83 6.36 13.71 -7.54
CA GLN A 83 6.68 12.75 -6.48
C GLN A 83 6.82 13.42 -5.10
N GLN A 84 7.37 14.63 -5.04
CA GLN A 84 7.45 15.40 -3.79
C GLN A 84 6.05 15.79 -3.27
N VAL A 85 5.14 16.21 -4.15
CA VAL A 85 3.75 16.55 -3.79
C VAL A 85 3.00 15.30 -3.31
N ILE A 86 3.14 14.19 -4.05
CA ILE A 86 2.59 12.88 -3.71
C ILE A 86 3.07 12.46 -2.31
N HIS A 87 4.38 12.57 -2.02
CA HIS A 87 4.95 12.19 -0.72
C HIS A 87 4.49 13.11 0.44
N ARG A 88 4.25 14.40 0.18
CA ARG A 88 3.87 15.35 1.24
C ARG A 88 2.37 15.36 1.55
N SER A 89 1.56 14.91 0.61
CA SER A 89 0.10 15.01 0.72
C SER A 89 -0.46 13.71 1.28
N ASN A 90 -1.41 13.78 2.22
CA ASN A 90 -2.21 12.63 2.66
C ASN A 90 -3.22 12.14 1.60
N PHE A 91 -2.88 12.30 0.31
CA PHE A 91 -3.62 11.81 -0.86
C PHE A 91 -5.12 12.13 -0.93
N VAL A 92 -5.55 13.25 -0.37
CA VAL A 92 -6.90 13.75 -0.62
C VAL A 92 -6.85 14.55 -1.92
N LEU A 93 -7.48 14.04 -2.98
CA LEU A 93 -7.76 14.84 -4.18
C LEU A 93 -8.29 16.19 -3.74
N PRO A 94 -7.68 17.32 -4.15
CA PRO A 94 -8.19 18.62 -3.79
C PRO A 94 -9.64 18.65 -4.26
N LYS A 95 -10.60 18.66 -3.33
CA LYS A 95 -12.06 18.64 -3.62
C LYS A 95 -12.50 19.78 -4.57
N TYR A 96 -11.60 20.72 -4.85
CA TYR A 96 -11.82 21.92 -5.64
C TYR A 96 -10.76 22.18 -6.74
N CYS A 97 -9.93 21.19 -7.15
CA CYS A 97 -9.09 21.40 -8.33
C CYS A 97 -9.97 21.32 -9.58
N THR A 98 -10.23 22.47 -10.19
CA THR A 98 -10.95 22.63 -11.47
C THR A 98 -10.06 22.36 -12.68
N CYS A 99 -8.93 21.68 -12.48
CA CYS A 99 -7.85 21.56 -13.46
C CYS A 99 -8.17 20.61 -14.62
N GLY A 100 -9.17 19.74 -14.46
CA GLY A 100 -9.56 18.71 -15.44
C GLY A 100 -10.37 19.23 -16.62
N ASP A 101 -11.13 20.32 -16.47
CA ASP A 101 -12.07 20.78 -17.52
C ASP A 101 -11.47 21.79 -18.52
N ASN A 102 -10.24 22.25 -18.23
CA ASN A 102 -9.35 23.15 -18.98
C ASN A 102 -8.38 23.65 -17.92
N PRO A 103 -7.04 23.52 -18.01
CA PRO A 103 -6.13 23.92 -16.93
C PRO A 103 -6.31 25.42 -16.68
N PRO A 104 -7.07 25.84 -15.64
CA PRO A 104 -7.26 27.24 -15.43
C PRO A 104 -5.92 27.71 -14.88
N ILE A 105 -5.39 28.77 -15.50
CA ILE A 105 -4.17 29.47 -15.09
C ILE A 105 -4.19 29.79 -13.57
N THR A 106 -5.37 29.79 -12.95
CA THR A 106 -5.64 30.07 -11.54
C THR A 106 -5.37 28.92 -10.57
N CYS A 107 -5.12 27.67 -11.02
CA CYS A 107 -4.75 26.62 -10.07
C CYS A 107 -3.31 26.78 -9.58
N ASN A 108 -3.07 26.39 -8.32
CA ASN A 108 -1.74 26.31 -7.74
C ASN A 108 -0.77 25.65 -8.74
N PRO A 109 0.37 26.28 -9.08
CA PRO A 109 1.36 25.70 -9.99
C PRO A 109 1.86 24.33 -9.53
N ASP A 110 1.85 24.06 -8.22
CA ASP A 110 2.25 22.78 -7.62
C ASP A 110 1.09 21.78 -7.52
N CYS A 111 -0.05 22.07 -8.16
CA CYS A 111 -1.14 21.13 -8.27
C CYS A 111 -0.70 19.93 -9.11
N TYR A 112 -0.64 18.75 -8.50
CA TYR A 112 -0.20 17.56 -9.19
C TYR A 112 -1.05 17.20 -10.43
N VAL A 113 -2.35 17.52 -10.45
CA VAL A 113 -3.19 17.34 -11.66
C VAL A 113 -2.64 18.19 -12.81
N ARG A 114 -2.23 19.44 -12.55
CA ARG A 114 -1.60 20.30 -13.56
C ARG A 114 -0.28 19.70 -14.05
N ILE A 115 0.54 19.16 -13.15
CA ILE A 115 1.80 18.50 -13.54
C ILE A 115 1.51 17.30 -14.44
N ILE A 116 0.53 16.46 -14.08
CA ILE A 116 0.07 15.33 -14.89
C ILE A 116 -0.42 15.80 -16.27
N SER A 117 -1.21 16.89 -16.33
CA SER A 117 -1.66 17.45 -17.61
C SER A 117 -0.50 17.91 -18.48
N ILE A 118 0.54 18.54 -17.89
CA ILE A 118 1.73 18.93 -18.66
C ILE A 118 2.46 17.68 -19.17
N LEU A 119 2.65 16.65 -18.35
CA LEU A 119 3.24 15.37 -18.78
C LEU A 119 2.42 14.73 -19.92
N ALA A 120 1.09 14.83 -19.87
CA ALA A 120 0.20 14.32 -20.91
C ALA A 120 0.40 15.02 -22.25
N LEU A 121 0.62 16.34 -22.27
CA LEU A 121 0.93 17.06 -23.51
C LEU A 121 2.19 16.54 -24.21
N TYR A 122 3.14 16.00 -23.43
CA TYR A 122 4.36 15.41 -23.99
C TYR A 122 4.14 14.03 -24.64
N LEU A 123 2.97 13.42 -24.50
CA LEU A 123 2.61 12.21 -25.25
C LEU A 123 2.49 12.49 -26.76
N GLU A 124 2.18 13.74 -27.13
CA GLU A 124 2.10 14.19 -28.52
C GLU A 124 3.37 14.93 -28.99
N ALA A 125 4.42 14.96 -28.16
CA ALA A 125 5.66 15.63 -28.52
C ALA A 125 6.26 15.05 -29.82
N GLU A 126 6.87 15.88 -30.67
CA GLU A 126 7.47 15.42 -31.93
C GLU A 126 8.61 14.41 -31.72
N ARG A 127 9.36 14.55 -30.61
CA ARG A 127 10.51 13.72 -30.27
C ARG A 127 10.08 12.42 -29.60
N ALA A 128 10.58 11.30 -30.15
CA ALA A 128 10.29 9.97 -29.61
C ALA A 128 10.77 9.78 -28.16
N GLU A 129 11.91 10.36 -27.80
CA GLU A 129 12.43 10.26 -26.43
C GLU A 129 11.50 10.93 -25.41
N ASP A 130 10.97 12.11 -25.75
CA ASP A 130 10.09 12.86 -24.85
C ASP A 130 8.76 12.14 -24.67
N ARG A 131 8.19 11.56 -25.74
CA ARG A 131 7.00 10.71 -25.65
C ARG A 131 7.23 9.47 -24.79
N ALA A 132 8.35 8.79 -25.00
CA ALA A 132 8.69 7.58 -24.22
C ALA A 132 8.87 7.90 -22.73
N LEU A 133 9.57 9.00 -22.42
CA LEU A 133 9.79 9.42 -21.04
C LEU A 133 8.49 9.89 -20.36
N ALA A 134 7.64 10.64 -21.06
CA ALA A 134 6.31 11.00 -20.57
C ALA A 134 5.44 9.76 -20.31
N THR A 135 5.43 8.80 -21.24
CA THR A 135 4.72 7.53 -21.08
C THR A 135 5.21 6.77 -19.85
N PHE A 136 6.53 6.66 -19.68
CA PHE A 136 7.14 6.00 -18.52
C PHE A 136 6.77 6.70 -17.20
N PHE A 137 6.86 8.02 -17.12
CA PHE A 137 6.47 8.76 -15.92
C PHE A 137 4.98 8.65 -15.61
N LEU A 138 4.11 8.72 -16.61
CA LEU A 138 2.67 8.52 -16.44
C LEU A 138 2.34 7.09 -15.96
N ALA A 139 3.03 6.07 -16.49
CA ALA A 139 2.93 4.71 -15.98
C ALA A 139 3.39 4.61 -14.52
N GLY A 140 4.48 5.28 -14.16
CA GLY A 140 4.97 5.37 -12.78
C GLY A 140 3.96 6.01 -11.83
N ILE A 141 3.35 7.12 -12.24
CA ILE A 141 2.29 7.82 -11.51
C ILE A 141 1.07 6.90 -11.35
N TYR A 142 0.65 6.25 -12.43
CA TYR A 142 -0.46 5.30 -12.43
C TYR A 142 -0.23 4.17 -11.41
N SER A 143 1.00 3.63 -11.39
CA SER A 143 1.41 2.55 -10.48
C SER A 143 1.57 2.97 -9.02
N THR A 144 1.54 4.27 -8.72
CA THR A 144 1.86 4.78 -7.38
C THR A 144 0.75 4.48 -6.38
N ASN A 145 -0.48 4.87 -6.70
CA ASN A 145 -1.69 4.56 -5.95
C ASN A 145 -2.94 4.97 -6.74
N ARG A 146 -4.11 4.56 -6.24
CA ARG A 146 -5.41 4.85 -6.85
C ARG A 146 -5.73 6.33 -7.00
N TYR A 147 -5.28 7.22 -6.13
CA TYR A 147 -5.55 8.66 -6.28
C TYR A 147 -4.78 9.25 -7.46
N CYS A 148 -3.58 8.73 -7.72
CA CYS A 148 -2.82 9.08 -8.92
C CYS A 148 -3.53 8.59 -10.18
N LYS A 149 -4.08 7.38 -10.17
CA LYS A 149 -4.94 6.84 -11.25
C LYS A 149 -6.21 7.69 -11.46
N LEU A 150 -6.91 8.08 -10.38
CA LEU A 150 -8.06 8.97 -10.46
C LEU A 150 -7.67 10.34 -11.03
N ALA A 151 -6.53 10.88 -10.63
CA ALA A 151 -6.02 12.14 -11.16
C ALA A 151 -5.70 12.07 -12.66
N LEU A 152 -5.12 10.97 -13.12
CA LEU A 152 -4.91 10.69 -14.54
C LEU A 152 -6.24 10.62 -15.29
N SER A 153 -7.27 10.02 -14.68
CA SER A 153 -8.62 9.90 -15.27
C SER A 153 -9.32 11.26 -15.44
N HIS A 154 -8.89 12.29 -14.69
CA HIS A 154 -9.39 13.66 -14.83
C HIS A 154 -8.71 14.46 -15.94
N VAL A 155 -7.70 13.91 -16.63
CA VAL A 155 -7.04 14.60 -17.73
C VAL A 155 -7.67 14.18 -19.07
N PRO A 156 -8.30 15.12 -19.81
CA PRO A 156 -9.11 14.81 -21.00
C PRO A 156 -8.40 14.09 -22.14
N ASP A 157 -7.07 13.99 -22.16
CA ASP A 157 -6.32 13.28 -23.22
C ASP A 157 -5.61 12.02 -22.70
N VAL A 158 -5.67 11.78 -21.39
CA VAL A 158 -5.00 10.65 -20.72
C VAL A 158 -5.93 9.47 -20.49
N HIS A 159 -7.24 9.70 -20.50
CA HIS A 159 -8.24 8.66 -20.23
C HIS A 159 -8.20 7.48 -21.21
N THR A 160 -7.51 7.61 -22.35
CA THR A 160 -7.25 6.52 -23.31
C THR A 160 -5.95 5.78 -23.08
N LEU A 161 -5.10 6.21 -22.13
CA LEU A 161 -3.85 5.53 -21.82
C LEU A 161 -4.15 4.23 -21.10
N TYR A 162 -3.93 3.14 -21.83
CA TYR A 162 -3.89 1.81 -21.27
C TYR A 162 -2.42 1.40 -21.15
N PHE A 163 -1.95 1.24 -19.91
CA PHE A 163 -0.65 0.66 -19.66
C PHE A 163 -0.80 -0.84 -19.49
N SER A 164 0.00 -1.62 -20.21
CA SER A 164 0.07 -3.05 -19.95
C SER A 164 0.61 -3.31 -18.55
N ARG A 165 0.28 -4.48 -17.99
CA ARG A 165 0.77 -4.93 -16.69
C ARG A 165 2.29 -4.84 -16.57
N ASP A 166 3.00 -5.31 -17.60
CA ASP A 166 4.46 -5.31 -17.62
C ASP A 166 5.05 -3.91 -17.53
N VAL A 167 4.41 -2.94 -18.20
CA VAL A 167 4.83 -1.54 -18.18
C VAL A 167 4.60 -0.94 -16.79
N ILE A 168 3.43 -1.19 -16.19
CA ILE A 168 3.11 -0.72 -14.82
C ILE A 168 4.10 -1.34 -13.82
N HIS A 169 4.32 -2.64 -13.89
CA HIS A 169 5.22 -3.36 -12.99
C HIS A 169 6.67 -2.85 -13.13
N TYR A 170 7.15 -2.67 -14.36
CA TYR A 170 8.48 -2.12 -14.60
C TYR A 170 8.60 -0.67 -14.11
N ALA A 171 7.60 0.17 -14.40
CA ALA A 171 7.58 1.57 -13.95
C ALA A 171 7.54 1.66 -12.43
N CYS A 172 6.69 0.88 -11.75
CA CYS A 172 6.61 0.79 -10.29
C CYS A 172 7.98 0.45 -9.69
N ARG A 173 8.63 -0.60 -10.21
CA ARG A 173 9.94 -1.04 -9.73
C ARG A 173 11.04 0.01 -10.00
N ALA A 174 11.01 0.65 -11.16
CA ALA A 174 12.05 1.60 -11.57
C ALA A 174 11.92 2.96 -10.86
N VAL A 175 10.70 3.43 -10.64
CA VAL A 175 10.43 4.67 -9.89
C VAL A 175 10.75 4.49 -8.41
N GLY A 176 10.69 3.24 -7.93
CA GLY A 176 10.93 2.88 -6.55
C GLY A 176 9.76 3.31 -5.67
N ASN A 177 9.22 2.38 -4.88
CA ASN A 177 8.27 2.70 -3.81
C ASN A 177 8.95 3.41 -2.63
N SER A 178 9.90 4.32 -2.87
CA SER A 178 10.44 5.20 -1.81
C SER A 178 9.36 6.10 -1.18
N LEU A 179 8.14 6.05 -1.71
CA LEU A 179 6.97 6.78 -1.27
C LEU A 179 6.42 6.33 0.08
N SER A 180 6.81 5.16 0.61
CA SER A 180 6.44 4.76 1.96
C SER A 180 7.67 4.74 2.87
N GLY A 181 8.13 5.90 3.30
CA GLY A 181 9.04 6.00 4.46
C GLY A 181 8.38 5.53 5.77
N THR A 182 7.09 5.21 5.72
CA THR A 182 6.24 4.89 6.86
C THR A 182 6.26 3.40 7.19
N LEU A 183 6.30 2.55 6.16
CA LEU A 183 6.26 1.09 6.27
C LEU A 183 7.49 0.54 5.54
N MET A 184 8.59 0.38 6.28
CA MET A 184 9.77 -0.30 5.75
C MET A 184 9.43 -1.77 5.54
N THR A 185 9.75 -2.28 4.35
CA THR A 185 9.75 -3.72 4.00
C THR A 185 8.41 -4.45 4.20
N SER A 186 8.30 -5.70 3.72
CA SER A 186 7.11 -6.50 3.99
C SER A 186 7.09 -6.88 5.47
N PHE A 187 5.96 -6.63 6.15
CA PHE A 187 5.77 -7.01 7.54
C PHE A 187 4.41 -7.70 7.70
N TYR A 188 4.23 -8.41 8.80
CA TYR A 188 2.97 -9.07 9.10
C TYR A 188 2.27 -8.35 10.23
N VAL A 189 0.96 -8.35 10.22
CA VAL A 189 0.16 -7.96 11.38
C VAL A 189 -0.46 -9.21 11.97
N GLY A 190 -0.20 -9.44 13.26
CA GLY A 190 -0.87 -10.45 14.04
C GLY A 190 -2.20 -9.97 14.58
N ARG A 191 -3.20 -10.84 14.54
CA ARG A 191 -4.47 -10.70 15.22
C ARG A 191 -4.60 -11.84 16.23
N LEU A 192 -4.48 -11.51 17.51
CA LEU A 192 -4.57 -12.47 18.62
C LEU A 192 -5.98 -12.41 19.20
N SER A 193 -6.67 -13.56 19.25
CA SER A 193 -7.95 -13.70 19.96
C SER A 193 -7.70 -14.20 21.37
N ILE A 194 -8.07 -13.41 22.37
CA ILE A 194 -7.88 -13.73 23.78
C ILE A 194 -9.19 -13.48 24.51
N ASN A 195 -9.83 -14.55 25.01
CA ASN A 195 -11.13 -14.48 25.69
C ASN A 195 -12.21 -13.72 24.87
N GLY A 196 -12.28 -13.99 23.57
CA GLY A 196 -13.19 -13.32 22.63
C GLY A 196 -12.87 -11.84 22.32
N GLN A 197 -11.70 -11.31 22.72
CA GLN A 197 -11.22 -9.98 22.36
C GLN A 197 -10.05 -10.07 21.39
N TYR A 198 -9.93 -9.09 20.47
CA TYR A 198 -8.85 -9.04 19.50
C TYR A 198 -7.77 -8.03 19.89
N TYR A 199 -6.52 -8.47 19.78
CA TYR A 199 -5.31 -7.65 19.94
C TYR A 199 -4.49 -7.69 18.65
N PHE A 200 -3.86 -6.58 18.32
CA PHE A 200 -3.12 -6.43 17.06
C PHE A 200 -1.66 -6.07 17.33
N GLU A 201 -0.74 -6.77 16.67
CA GLU A 201 0.70 -6.58 16.85
C GLU A 201 1.44 -6.61 15.51
N CYS A 202 2.56 -5.89 15.43
CA CYS A 202 3.43 -5.91 14.27
C CYS A 202 4.47 -7.02 14.38
N PHE A 203 4.68 -7.76 13.30
CA PHE A 203 5.75 -8.74 13.20
C PHE A 203 6.72 -8.35 12.09
N HIS A 204 7.96 -8.03 12.48
CA HIS A 204 9.01 -7.74 11.53
C HIS A 204 9.84 -9.00 11.30
N PRO A 205 10.04 -9.43 10.04
CA PRO A 205 10.80 -10.63 9.75
C PRO A 205 12.22 -10.63 10.32
N GLU A 206 12.96 -9.56 10.06
CA GLU A 206 14.40 -9.49 10.36
C GLU A 206 14.70 -9.31 11.86
N VAL A 207 13.72 -8.84 12.63
CA VAL A 207 13.88 -8.58 14.08
C VAL A 207 13.20 -9.68 14.89
N GLY A 208 12.45 -10.57 14.23
CA GLY A 208 11.51 -11.46 14.88
C GLY A 208 10.31 -10.71 15.47
N CYS A 209 9.55 -11.42 16.29
CA CYS A 209 8.49 -10.81 17.07
C CYS A 209 9.03 -10.37 18.41
N ASP A 210 8.92 -9.08 18.72
CA ASP A 210 9.08 -8.65 20.10
C ASP A 210 7.75 -8.83 20.86
N PHE A 211 7.43 -10.10 21.15
CA PHE A 211 6.29 -10.41 22.01
C PHE A 211 6.49 -9.96 23.46
N SER A 212 7.64 -9.39 23.84
CA SER A 212 7.79 -8.76 25.14
C SER A 212 6.86 -7.55 25.30
N LEU A 213 6.43 -6.94 24.18
CA LEU A 213 5.46 -5.85 24.13
C LEU A 213 4.01 -6.32 24.29
N LEU A 214 3.72 -7.60 24.07
CA LEU A 214 2.48 -8.20 24.57
C LEU A 214 2.61 -8.24 26.10
N SER A 215 2.20 -7.11 26.68
CA SER A 215 2.35 -6.69 28.07
C SER A 215 2.37 -7.80 29.12
N GLU A 216 3.01 -7.54 30.26
CA GLU A 216 2.82 -8.36 31.47
C GLU A 216 1.33 -8.58 31.82
N SER A 217 0.46 -7.66 31.41
CA SER A 217 -1.00 -7.80 31.53
C SER A 217 -1.52 -8.98 30.72
N LEU A 218 -1.08 -9.14 29.47
CA LEU A 218 -1.35 -10.35 28.68
C LEU A 218 -0.69 -11.57 29.32
N LYS A 219 0.50 -11.43 29.93
CA LYS A 219 1.16 -12.48 30.75
C LYS A 219 0.28 -13.08 31.82
N SER A 220 -0.45 -12.24 32.53
CA SER A 220 -1.40 -12.68 33.54
C SER A 220 -2.67 -13.33 32.97
N GLN A 221 -3.01 -13.08 31.69
CA GLN A 221 -4.24 -13.51 31.03
C GLN A 221 -4.06 -14.67 30.03
N HIS A 222 -2.83 -15.15 29.80
CA HIS A 222 -2.47 -16.07 28.70
C HIS A 222 -3.11 -17.45 28.68
N ARG A 223 -3.87 -17.85 29.71
CA ARG A 223 -4.62 -19.13 29.63
C ARG A 223 -5.79 -19.08 28.63
N GLY A 224 -5.97 -17.98 27.91
CA GLY A 224 -7.10 -17.76 27.00
C GLY A 224 -6.75 -17.38 25.56
N ILE A 225 -5.52 -17.60 25.07
CA ILE A 225 -5.25 -17.42 23.62
C ILE A 225 -6.01 -18.51 22.86
N GLU A 226 -7.01 -18.09 22.08
CA GLU A 226 -7.89 -19.00 21.34
C GLU A 226 -7.33 -19.31 19.95
N HIS A 227 -6.85 -18.27 19.25
CA HIS A 227 -6.24 -18.38 17.94
C HIS A 227 -5.38 -17.13 17.64
N ILE A 228 -4.45 -17.30 16.71
CA ILE A 228 -3.67 -16.21 16.14
C ILE A 228 -3.88 -16.28 14.63
N ASP A 229 -4.28 -15.16 14.03
CA ASP A 229 -4.28 -15.00 12.59
C ASP A 229 -3.18 -13.99 12.20
N VAL A 230 -2.62 -14.11 11.00
CA VAL A 230 -1.60 -13.20 10.46
C VAL A 230 -2.07 -12.61 9.14
N LEU A 231 -1.72 -11.35 8.91
CA LEU A 231 -2.01 -10.62 7.69
C LEU A 231 -0.70 -10.13 7.07
N PRO A 232 -0.26 -10.68 5.93
CA PRO A 232 0.89 -10.12 5.22
C PRO A 232 0.54 -8.73 4.68
N LEU A 233 1.38 -7.74 4.99
CA LEU A 233 1.27 -6.40 4.44
C LEU A 233 2.46 -6.10 3.54
N HIS A 234 2.15 -5.80 2.28
CA HIS A 234 3.13 -5.41 1.29
C HIS A 234 2.95 -3.93 0.93
N ASP A 235 4.06 -3.22 0.79
CA ASP A 235 4.10 -1.80 0.47
C ASP A 235 3.42 -1.49 -0.88
N ASN A 236 3.51 -2.39 -1.86
CA ASN A 236 2.87 -2.27 -3.16
C ASN A 236 1.36 -2.56 -3.14
N VAL A 237 0.83 -3.16 -2.08
CA VAL A 237 -0.61 -3.47 -1.95
C VAL A 237 -1.30 -2.48 -1.00
N VAL A 238 -0.58 -1.99 0.00
CA VAL A 238 -1.13 -1.21 1.11
C VAL A 238 -0.55 0.19 1.14
N MET A 239 -1.36 1.14 1.57
CA MET A 239 -0.92 2.47 1.98
C MET A 239 -1.65 2.90 3.25
N SER A 240 -1.19 3.98 3.87
CA SER A 240 -1.85 4.57 5.04
C SER A 240 -2.48 5.91 4.70
N ILE A 241 -3.55 6.26 5.41
CA ILE A 241 -4.19 7.57 5.36
C ILE A 241 -4.20 8.15 6.77
N GLY A 242 -3.58 9.30 6.93
CA GLY A 242 -3.49 9.99 8.22
C GLY A 242 -4.71 10.83 8.55
N PHE A 243 -5.18 10.68 9.78
CA PHE A 243 -6.25 11.44 10.41
C PHE A 243 -5.67 12.17 11.63
N ASP A 244 -5.96 13.47 11.72
CA ASP A 244 -5.55 14.32 12.84
C ASP A 244 -6.76 15.14 13.29
N ASN A 245 -7.34 14.76 14.43
CA ASN A 245 -8.55 15.37 14.99
C ASN A 245 -9.74 15.42 14.02
N THR A 246 -9.78 14.50 13.06
CA THR A 246 -10.83 14.41 12.03
C THR A 246 -11.45 13.01 12.05
N PRO A 247 -12.77 12.90 11.86
CA PRO A 247 -13.42 11.61 11.74
C PRO A 247 -12.82 10.80 10.58
N PHE A 248 -12.53 9.52 10.82
CA PHE A 248 -12.24 8.57 9.76
C PHE A 248 -13.45 8.48 8.83
N SER A 249 -13.19 8.52 7.52
CA SER A 249 -14.18 8.11 6.54
C SER A 249 -13.55 7.15 5.54
N SER A 250 -14.28 6.08 5.24
CA SER A 250 -13.98 5.09 4.21
C SER A 250 -14.44 5.54 2.82
N SER A 251 -15.19 6.63 2.72
CA SER A 251 -15.74 7.13 1.45
C SER A 251 -14.63 7.36 0.44
N GLY A 252 -14.63 6.59 -0.64
CA GLY A 252 -13.60 6.67 -1.67
C GLY A 252 -12.25 6.14 -1.20
N HIS A 253 -12.24 5.16 -0.29
CA HIS A 253 -11.08 4.41 0.18
C HIS A 253 -11.43 2.91 0.25
N PHE A 254 -10.43 2.04 0.39
CA PHE A 254 -10.63 0.59 0.59
C PHE A 254 -9.90 0.14 1.85
N PRO A 255 -10.42 0.50 3.04
CA PRO A 255 -9.78 0.19 4.31
C PRO A 255 -9.66 -1.32 4.56
N ILE A 256 -8.55 -1.73 5.15
CA ILE A 256 -8.27 -3.13 5.48
C ILE A 256 -9.15 -3.55 6.66
N LEU A 257 -9.97 -4.57 6.45
CA LEU A 257 -10.82 -5.15 7.50
C LEU A 257 -9.94 -5.86 8.54
N ALA A 258 -10.04 -5.43 9.79
CA ALA A 258 -9.34 -6.04 10.92
C ALA A 258 -10.17 -7.17 11.54
N CYS A 259 -11.46 -6.90 11.79
CA CYS A 259 -12.44 -7.86 12.27
C CYS A 259 -13.85 -7.26 12.17
N LEU A 260 -14.87 -8.07 12.49
CA LEU A 260 -16.21 -7.60 12.78
C LEU A 260 -16.39 -7.53 14.29
N ASP A 261 -17.09 -6.50 14.78
CA ASP A 261 -17.44 -6.41 16.19
C ASP A 261 -18.62 -7.34 16.56
N GLY A 262 -19.03 -7.32 17.84
CA GLY A 262 -20.17 -8.12 18.31
C GLY A 262 -21.53 -7.75 17.70
N SER A 263 -21.63 -6.60 17.01
CA SER A 263 -22.82 -6.19 16.25
C SER A 263 -22.74 -6.55 14.76
N GLY A 264 -21.62 -7.09 14.30
CA GLY A 264 -21.35 -7.38 12.89
C GLY A 264 -20.85 -6.17 12.10
N GLU A 265 -20.55 -5.06 12.76
CA GLU A 265 -20.03 -3.86 12.12
C GLU A 265 -18.51 -3.98 11.90
N PRO A 266 -18.00 -3.45 10.77
CA PRO A 266 -16.60 -3.57 10.42
C PRO A 266 -15.71 -2.68 11.30
N LEU A 267 -14.61 -3.26 11.76
CA LEU A 267 -13.49 -2.57 12.37
C LEU A 267 -12.31 -2.62 11.42
N TYR A 268 -11.73 -1.45 11.12
CA TYR A 268 -10.65 -1.32 10.15
C TYR A 268 -9.29 -1.23 10.82
N LEU A 269 -8.28 -1.80 10.17
CA LEU A 269 -6.93 -1.83 10.69
C LEU A 269 -6.32 -0.42 10.65
N ALA A 270 -5.89 0.03 11.82
CA ALA A 270 -5.29 1.34 12.00
C ALA A 270 -4.01 1.21 12.83
N PHE A 271 -3.22 2.27 12.86
CA PHE A 271 -2.09 2.36 13.77
C PHE A 271 -1.84 3.80 14.24
N VAL A 272 -1.13 3.90 15.35
CA VAL A 272 -0.54 5.16 15.81
C VAL A 272 0.97 5.04 15.82
N ARG A 273 1.63 6.19 15.67
CA ARG A 273 3.05 6.32 15.98
C ARG A 273 3.16 6.86 17.39
N ASP A 274 3.73 6.07 18.29
CA ASP A 274 3.98 6.52 19.65
C ASP A 274 5.17 7.50 19.71
N ARG A 275 5.52 7.95 20.93
CA ARG A 275 6.60 8.94 21.13
C ARG A 275 7.98 8.42 20.71
N GLU A 276 8.14 7.11 20.62
CA GLU A 276 9.37 6.43 20.24
C GLU A 276 9.35 6.00 18.77
N TRP A 277 8.39 6.49 17.99
CA TRP A 277 8.18 6.16 16.59
C TRP A 277 7.85 4.68 16.34
N ARG A 278 7.42 3.95 17.37
CA ARG A 278 6.96 2.57 17.20
C ARG A 278 5.54 2.59 16.63
N LEU A 279 5.25 1.62 15.78
CA LEU A 279 3.90 1.39 15.25
C LEU A 279 3.10 0.62 16.29
N ARG A 280 1.99 1.20 16.76
CA ARG A 280 1.04 0.50 17.63
C ARG A 280 -0.26 0.29 16.86
N PHE A 281 -0.55 -0.98 16.58
CA PHE A 281 -1.75 -1.35 15.84
C PHE A 281 -3.00 -1.24 16.71
N ALA A 282 -4.10 -0.92 16.05
CA ALA A 282 -5.39 -0.67 16.65
C ALA A 282 -6.49 -0.88 15.60
N THR A 283 -7.72 -0.69 16.04
CA THR A 283 -8.90 -0.70 15.16
C THR A 283 -9.62 0.64 15.22
N GLY A 284 -10.18 1.07 14.09
CA GLY A 284 -11.07 2.23 14.01
C GLY A 284 -12.36 1.91 13.25
N ARG A 285 -13.45 2.58 13.63
CA ARG A 285 -14.75 2.52 12.95
C ARG A 285 -15.00 3.76 12.09
N GLU A 286 -15.80 3.62 11.04
CA GLU A 286 -16.33 4.75 10.25
C GLU A 286 -16.90 5.84 11.17
N GLY A 287 -16.48 7.09 10.95
CA GLY A 287 -16.93 8.25 11.71
C GLY A 287 -16.21 8.50 13.04
N GLU A 288 -15.29 7.62 13.48
CA GLU A 288 -14.52 7.85 14.70
C GLU A 288 -13.41 8.88 14.49
N SER A 289 -13.29 9.83 15.43
CA SER A 289 -12.21 10.83 15.45
C SER A 289 -11.06 10.46 16.38
N THR A 290 -11.19 9.36 17.12
CA THR A 290 -10.15 8.82 17.99
C THR A 290 -10.18 7.30 17.96
N ILE A 291 -9.02 6.67 17.97
CA ILE A 291 -8.90 5.21 18.13
C ILE A 291 -8.27 4.87 19.47
N THR A 292 -8.49 3.63 19.93
CA THR A 292 -7.84 3.10 21.14
C THR A 292 -6.81 2.07 20.72
N TYR A 293 -5.57 2.23 21.15
CA TYR A 293 -4.49 1.26 21.01
C TYR A 293 -4.03 0.81 22.39
N HIS A 294 -3.31 -0.30 22.47
CA HIS A 294 -2.73 -0.77 23.73
C HIS A 294 -1.27 -0.35 23.82
N ASP A 295 -0.87 0.25 24.94
CA ASP A 295 0.54 0.53 25.24
C ASP A 295 1.30 -0.75 25.63
N GLU A 296 2.60 -0.63 25.89
CA GLU A 296 3.45 -1.74 26.35
C GLU A 296 3.01 -2.40 27.66
N PHE A 297 2.13 -1.75 28.43
CA PHE A 297 1.56 -2.26 29.66
C PHE A 297 0.15 -2.86 29.44
N GLY A 298 -0.35 -2.83 28.21
CA GLY A 298 -1.67 -3.33 27.83
C GLY A 298 -2.80 -2.35 28.16
N ASN A 299 -2.49 -1.14 28.61
CA ASN A 299 -3.51 -0.14 28.89
C ASN A 299 -4.05 0.45 27.59
N GLY A 300 -5.38 0.60 27.51
CA GLY A 300 -6.02 1.28 26.40
C GLY A 300 -5.71 2.78 26.40
N VAL A 301 -4.98 3.25 25.40
CA VAL A 301 -4.65 4.66 25.18
C VAL A 301 -5.41 5.18 23.98
N LYS A 302 -6.07 6.33 24.12
CA LYS A 302 -6.77 6.99 23.02
C LYS A 302 -5.84 7.94 22.27
N SER A 303 -5.93 7.92 20.94
CA SER A 303 -5.27 8.91 20.09
C SER A 303 -6.24 9.53 19.08
N ALA A 304 -6.22 10.85 18.97
CA ALA A 304 -6.90 11.60 17.91
C ALA A 304 -6.05 11.72 16.63
N LYS A 305 -4.78 11.30 16.71
CA LYS A 305 -3.85 11.26 15.57
C LYS A 305 -3.52 9.81 15.27
N PHE A 306 -4.01 9.33 14.14
CA PHE A 306 -3.87 7.94 13.74
C PHE A 306 -3.84 7.80 12.23
N GLU A 307 -3.44 6.64 11.75
CA GLU A 307 -3.46 6.31 10.34
C GLU A 307 -4.29 5.05 10.12
N VAL A 308 -5.12 5.02 9.08
CA VAL A 308 -5.88 3.82 8.68
C VAL A 308 -5.20 3.19 7.48
N LEU A 309 -5.02 1.87 7.53
CA LEU A 309 -4.49 1.12 6.39
C LEU A 309 -5.58 0.87 5.36
N VAL A 310 -5.25 1.13 4.10
CA VAL A 310 -6.14 0.96 2.95
C VAL A 310 -5.41 0.26 1.82
N LEU A 311 -6.15 -0.36 0.90
CA LEU A 311 -5.59 -0.82 -0.36
C LEU A 311 -5.08 0.39 -1.15
N ARG A 312 -3.85 0.26 -1.64
CA ARG A 312 -3.17 1.23 -2.48
C ARG A 312 -3.89 1.42 -3.82
N HIS A 313 -4.45 0.35 -4.36
CA HIS A 313 -5.15 0.30 -5.65
C HIS A 313 -6.61 -0.10 -5.49
N ASP A 314 -7.42 0.09 -6.53
CA ASP A 314 -8.80 -0.38 -6.49
C ASP A 314 -8.79 -1.93 -6.46
N PRO A 315 -9.71 -2.60 -5.74
CA PRO A 315 -9.78 -4.07 -5.71
C PRO A 315 -9.83 -4.73 -7.10
N VAL A 316 -10.42 -4.04 -8.08
CA VAL A 316 -10.55 -4.50 -9.47
C VAL A 316 -9.26 -4.38 -10.28
N ASP A 317 -8.26 -3.64 -9.79
CA ASP A 317 -6.95 -3.50 -10.46
C ASP A 317 -6.06 -4.72 -10.19
N PHE A 318 -6.42 -5.55 -9.22
CA PHE A 318 -5.74 -6.77 -8.91
C PHE A 318 -6.25 -7.87 -9.84
N GLU A 319 -5.35 -8.51 -10.58
CA GLU A 319 -5.70 -9.64 -11.43
C GLU A 319 -6.10 -10.83 -10.56
N PHE A 320 -7.37 -11.22 -10.63
CA PHE A 320 -7.90 -12.39 -9.93
C PHE A 320 -7.60 -13.70 -10.67
N ASP A 321 -7.12 -13.66 -11.92
CA ASP A 321 -6.90 -14.85 -12.76
C ASP A 321 -5.83 -15.81 -12.21
N ILE A 322 -4.97 -15.36 -11.28
CA ILE A 322 -4.03 -16.24 -10.55
C ILE A 322 -4.66 -16.80 -9.26
N TYR A 323 -5.84 -16.34 -8.89
CA TYR A 323 -6.47 -16.53 -7.57
C TYR A 323 -7.84 -17.21 -7.59
N GLU A 324 -8.53 -17.31 -8.74
CA GLU A 324 -9.87 -17.91 -8.79
C GLU A 324 -9.88 -19.40 -8.44
N ASP A 325 -8.84 -20.13 -8.87
CA ASP A 325 -8.62 -21.53 -8.49
C ASP A 325 -7.62 -21.68 -7.33
N ASP A 326 -7.24 -20.58 -6.68
CA ASP A 326 -6.24 -20.65 -5.63
C ASP A 326 -6.86 -21.28 -4.37
N PRO A 327 -6.53 -22.55 -4.06
CA PRO A 327 -7.09 -23.22 -2.88
C PRO A 327 -6.81 -22.42 -1.60
N LEU A 328 -5.82 -21.53 -1.63
CA LEU A 328 -5.41 -20.63 -0.56
C LEU A 328 -6.54 -19.68 -0.12
N ARG A 329 -7.52 -19.35 -0.98
CA ARG A 329 -8.68 -18.52 -0.60
C ARG A 329 -9.73 -19.26 0.22
N LYS A 330 -9.74 -20.60 0.20
CA LYS A 330 -10.76 -21.39 0.89
C LYS A 330 -10.72 -21.20 2.40
N PHE A 331 -9.56 -20.85 2.95
CA PHE A 331 -9.34 -20.64 4.39
C PHE A 331 -9.12 -19.17 4.76
N ALA A 332 -9.20 -18.27 3.78
CA ALA A 332 -9.07 -16.84 3.99
C ALA A 332 -10.19 -16.32 4.90
N LYS A 333 -9.82 -15.59 5.95
CA LYS A 333 -10.78 -14.88 6.80
C LYS A 333 -10.76 -13.39 6.49
N ASP A 334 -11.94 -12.78 6.59
CA ASP A 334 -12.15 -11.33 6.55
C ASP A 334 -11.38 -10.63 5.39
N PRO A 335 -11.60 -11.05 4.13
CA PRO A 335 -10.81 -10.57 3.00
C PRO A 335 -11.07 -9.09 2.68
N THR A 336 -10.01 -8.37 2.33
CA THR A 336 -10.05 -7.03 1.73
C THR A 336 -9.25 -7.03 0.43
N GLY A 337 -9.92 -7.25 -0.71
CA GLY A 337 -9.27 -7.34 -2.02
C GLY A 337 -8.35 -8.56 -2.12
N LEU A 338 -7.03 -8.33 -2.25
CA LEU A 338 -6.02 -9.38 -2.22
C LEU A 338 -5.55 -9.76 -0.81
N LEU A 339 -5.90 -8.97 0.20
CA LEU A 339 -5.44 -9.18 1.56
C LEU A 339 -6.46 -10.03 2.33
N TYR A 340 -5.97 -10.96 3.13
CA TYR A 340 -6.81 -11.80 3.96
C TYR A 340 -6.03 -12.33 5.16
N TRP A 341 -6.76 -12.60 6.23
CA TRP A 341 -6.20 -13.16 7.45
C TRP A 341 -5.98 -14.66 7.28
N LEU A 342 -4.76 -15.10 7.57
CA LEU A 342 -4.33 -16.49 7.57
C LEU A 342 -4.32 -17.01 8.99
N ARG A 343 -5.00 -18.12 9.25
CA ARG A 343 -4.91 -18.76 10.57
C ARG A 343 -3.50 -19.29 10.79
N TYR A 344 -2.87 -18.84 11.86
CA TYR A 344 -1.53 -19.25 12.25
C TYR A 344 -1.56 -20.26 13.40
N PHE A 345 -2.45 -20.06 14.37
CA PHE A 345 -2.66 -20.90 15.54
C PHE A 345 -4.18 -21.07 15.80
N PRO A 346 -4.70 -22.23 16.27
CA PRO A 346 -3.98 -23.48 16.59
C PRO A 346 -3.58 -24.29 15.37
N ASP A 347 -4.45 -24.34 14.37
CA ASP A 347 -4.21 -25.07 13.14
C ASP A 347 -3.67 -24.10 12.09
N ARG A 348 -2.38 -24.22 11.81
CA ARG A 348 -1.72 -23.39 10.81
C ARG A 348 -2.32 -23.70 9.44
N ALA A 349 -2.74 -22.65 8.76
CA ALA A 349 -3.25 -22.73 7.41
C ALA A 349 -2.10 -23.23 6.49
N PRO A 350 -2.30 -24.26 5.63
CA PRO A 350 -1.28 -24.77 4.72
C PRO A 350 -0.62 -23.69 3.86
N GLU A 351 -1.33 -22.58 3.65
CA GLU A 351 -0.92 -21.38 2.94
C GLU A 351 0.38 -20.79 3.50
N VAL A 352 0.53 -20.82 4.83
CA VAL A 352 1.68 -20.23 5.50
C VAL A 352 2.97 -21.03 5.22
N ASP A 353 2.84 -22.31 4.83
CA ASP A 353 3.97 -23.20 4.52
C ASP A 353 4.26 -23.32 3.01
N ASN A 354 3.24 -23.17 2.17
CA ASN A 354 3.33 -23.48 0.73
C ASN A 354 3.51 -22.25 -0.17
N ASP A 355 3.59 -21.05 0.38
CA ASP A 355 3.68 -19.85 -0.44
C ASP A 355 5.00 -19.87 -1.23
N PRO A 356 4.96 -19.91 -2.58
CA PRO A 356 6.17 -20.11 -3.37
C PRO A 356 7.16 -18.96 -3.15
N PRO A 357 8.47 -19.24 -3.08
CA PRO A 357 9.52 -18.22 -2.88
C PRO A 357 9.54 -17.14 -3.96
N GLU A 358 8.80 -17.31 -5.05
CA GLU A 358 8.64 -16.32 -6.11
C GLU A 358 7.51 -15.31 -5.83
N ARG A 359 6.45 -15.71 -5.09
CA ARG A 359 5.35 -14.82 -4.66
C ARG A 359 5.79 -13.93 -3.50
N LEU A 360 6.56 -14.51 -2.60
CA LEU A 360 7.24 -13.85 -1.52
C LEU A 360 8.73 -13.94 -1.83
N ASN A 361 9.35 -12.87 -2.33
CA ASN A 361 10.81 -12.65 -2.16
C ASN A 361 11.21 -12.52 -0.64
N ALA A 362 10.39 -13.10 0.24
CA ALA A 362 10.20 -12.89 1.66
C ALA A 362 9.60 -14.17 2.33
N THR A 363 9.82 -15.38 1.80
CA THR A 363 9.37 -16.63 2.47
C THR A 363 10.18 -16.99 3.71
N GLY A 364 11.48 -16.65 3.77
CA GLY A 364 12.30 -16.77 4.99
C GLY A 364 11.63 -16.18 6.25
N PRO A 365 11.09 -14.95 6.17
CA PRO A 365 10.30 -14.31 7.21
C PRO A 365 9.25 -15.13 7.97
N LEU A 366 8.41 -15.92 7.28
CA LEU A 366 7.31 -16.65 7.95
C LEU A 366 7.80 -17.89 8.68
N VAL A 367 8.90 -18.48 8.20
CA VAL A 367 9.55 -19.60 8.89
C VAL A 367 10.25 -19.10 10.16
N GLU A 368 10.93 -17.95 10.11
CA GLU A 368 11.55 -17.35 11.30
C GLU A 368 10.51 -16.85 12.33
N LEU A 369 9.37 -16.36 11.85
CA LEU A 369 8.21 -16.03 12.68
C LEU A 369 7.74 -17.25 13.50
N LYS A 370 7.85 -18.44 12.91
CA LYS A 370 7.46 -19.70 13.55
C LYS A 370 8.28 -19.99 14.77
N ASP A 371 9.59 -19.99 14.62
CA ASP A 371 10.49 -20.31 15.72
C ASP A 371 10.34 -19.28 16.85
N SER A 372 10.23 -17.99 16.51
CA SER A 372 10.00 -16.92 17.48
C SER A 372 8.66 -17.05 18.24
N LEU A 373 7.58 -17.41 17.54
CA LEU A 373 6.28 -17.61 18.21
C LEU A 373 6.29 -18.85 19.08
N PHE A 374 6.86 -19.97 18.63
CA PHE A 374 6.92 -21.19 19.44
C PHE A 374 7.76 -20.97 20.69
N GLU A 375 8.94 -20.33 20.56
CA GLU A 375 9.77 -19.95 21.71
C GLU A 375 8.97 -19.09 22.69
N TRP A 376 8.25 -18.07 22.19
CA TRP A 376 7.40 -17.24 23.04
C TRP A 376 6.27 -18.06 23.71
N MET A 377 5.55 -18.90 22.97
CA MET A 377 4.48 -19.72 23.52
C MET A 377 4.99 -20.74 24.56
N ASP A 378 6.21 -21.25 24.37
CA ASP A 378 6.89 -22.12 25.33
C ASP A 378 7.31 -21.34 26.59
N GLU A 379 7.87 -20.13 26.45
CA GLU A 379 8.16 -19.22 27.57
C GLU A 379 6.93 -18.91 28.42
N LEU A 380 5.76 -18.84 27.78
CA LEU A 380 4.48 -18.63 28.48
C LEU A 380 3.99 -19.83 29.29
N ASN A 381 4.76 -20.92 29.40
CA ASN A 381 4.39 -22.14 30.12
C ASN A 381 3.06 -22.76 29.63
N LEU A 382 2.72 -22.59 28.35
CA LEU A 382 1.63 -23.35 27.74
C LEU A 382 2.00 -24.85 27.62
N GLY A 383 3.27 -25.22 27.84
CA GLY A 383 3.90 -26.52 27.62
C GLY A 383 3.44 -27.74 28.44
N SER A 384 2.25 -27.76 29.06
CA SER A 384 1.74 -29.01 29.66
C SER A 384 0.88 -29.87 28.73
N GLY A 385 0.64 -29.47 27.47
CA GLY A 385 -0.18 -30.23 26.52
C GLY A 385 0.26 -30.22 25.04
N TRP A 386 1.39 -29.58 24.72
CA TRP A 386 1.77 -29.30 23.32
C TRP A 386 2.53 -30.42 22.63
N GLY A 387 3.40 -31.12 23.36
CA GLY A 387 4.26 -32.16 22.79
C GLY A 387 3.52 -33.38 22.22
N SER A 388 2.21 -33.53 22.48
CA SER A 388 1.41 -34.66 21.98
C SER A 388 0.65 -34.41 20.68
N ALA A 389 0.39 -33.15 20.29
CA ALA A 389 -0.43 -32.85 19.11
C ALA A 389 0.36 -32.81 17.79
N LEU A 390 1.65 -32.45 17.83
CA LEU A 390 2.50 -32.31 16.64
C LEU A 390 3.27 -33.60 16.26
N GLY A 391 3.15 -34.66 17.07
CA GLY A 391 3.73 -35.98 16.79
C GLY A 391 2.78 -36.94 16.06
N GLN A 392 1.52 -36.56 15.84
CA GLN A 392 0.61 -37.32 14.99
C GLN A 392 0.62 -36.68 13.60
N GLU A 393 1.27 -37.34 12.64
CA GLU A 393 0.97 -37.15 11.22
C GLU A 393 -0.54 -37.32 11.04
N TYR A 394 -1.25 -36.21 10.87
CA TYR A 394 -2.64 -36.26 10.43
C TYR A 394 -2.62 -36.76 8.98
N THR A 395 -2.83 -38.07 8.83
CA THR A 395 -3.27 -38.64 7.56
C THR A 395 -4.62 -38.00 7.25
N TYR A 396 -4.63 -37.12 6.25
CA TYR A 396 -5.85 -36.56 5.69
C TYR A 396 -6.66 -37.73 5.13
N TYR A 397 -7.69 -38.17 5.85
CA TYR A 397 -8.62 -39.15 5.31
C TYR A 397 -9.48 -38.44 4.28
N ASP A 398 -9.22 -38.73 3.00
CA ASP A 398 -10.17 -38.48 1.92
C ASP A 398 -11.49 -39.16 2.29
N THR A 399 -12.42 -38.36 2.79
CA THR A 399 -13.80 -38.80 2.98
C THR A 399 -14.49 -38.51 1.65
N GLU A 400 -14.55 -39.52 0.79
CA GLU A 400 -15.45 -39.51 -0.35
C GLU A 400 -16.88 -39.27 0.15
N VAL A 401 -17.38 -38.06 -0.11
CA VAL A 401 -18.78 -37.72 0.10
C VAL A 401 -19.58 -38.47 -0.97
N VAL A 402 -20.13 -39.61 -0.59
CA VAL A 402 -21.15 -40.30 -1.38
C VAL A 402 -22.40 -39.43 -1.36
N PHE A 403 -22.65 -38.72 -2.46
CA PHE A 403 -23.92 -38.06 -2.70
C PHE A 403 -25.00 -39.13 -2.91
N GLY A 404 -25.90 -39.25 -1.93
CA GLY A 404 -27.13 -40.01 -2.07
C GLY A 404 -28.12 -39.25 -2.93
N ASP A 405 -28.44 -39.80 -4.10
CA ASP A 405 -29.54 -39.36 -4.95
C ASP A 405 -30.85 -39.36 -4.15
N THR A 406 -31.39 -38.16 -3.88
CA THR A 406 -32.80 -38.01 -3.52
C THR A 406 -33.54 -37.37 -4.68
N SER A 407 -34.30 -38.21 -5.39
CA SER A 407 -35.26 -37.77 -6.40
C SER A 407 -36.41 -37.02 -5.73
N CYS A 408 -36.49 -35.72 -5.97
CA CYS A 408 -37.67 -34.93 -5.62
C CYS A 408 -38.70 -35.03 -6.75
N ASP A 409 -39.66 -35.91 -6.54
CA ASP A 409 -40.91 -35.95 -7.27
C ASP A 409 -41.83 -34.84 -6.74
N SER A 410 -42.37 -33.98 -7.60
CA SER A 410 -43.35 -32.96 -7.21
C SER A 410 -44.32 -32.66 -8.34
N THR A 411 -45.41 -33.40 -8.31
CA THR A 411 -46.67 -33.18 -9.03
C THR A 411 -47.34 -31.84 -8.70
N ARG A 412 -47.78 -31.15 -9.77
CA ARG A 412 -49.03 -30.37 -9.95
C ARG A 412 -49.72 -29.77 -8.70
N ILE A 413 -49.85 -28.43 -8.70
CA ILE A 413 -51.07 -27.72 -8.26
C ILE A 413 -51.43 -26.63 -9.29
N ALA A 414 -52.73 -26.46 -9.45
CA ALA A 414 -53.45 -25.87 -10.56
C ALA A 414 -53.40 -24.33 -10.66
N SER A 415 -53.66 -23.90 -11.90
CA SER A 415 -54.08 -22.59 -12.36
C SER A 415 -55.28 -22.02 -11.58
N GLY A 416 -55.15 -20.77 -11.15
CA GLY A 416 -56.26 -19.92 -10.71
C GLY A 416 -56.14 -18.55 -11.37
N ASP A 417 -57.13 -18.24 -12.22
CA ASP A 417 -57.35 -16.99 -12.93
C ASP A 417 -57.57 -15.77 -12.02
N GLY A 418 -57.18 -14.60 -12.55
CA GLY A 418 -58.04 -13.42 -12.56
C GLY A 418 -57.82 -12.38 -11.45
N SER A 419 -57.26 -11.22 -11.82
CA SER A 419 -58.04 -9.97 -11.97
C SER A 419 -57.12 -8.76 -12.15
N GLU A 420 -57.39 -8.00 -13.21
CA GLU A 420 -56.97 -6.61 -13.43
C GLU A 420 -57.34 -5.70 -12.26
N LEU A 421 -56.52 -4.67 -11.99
CA LEU A 421 -56.95 -3.26 -11.94
C LEU A 421 -55.75 -2.29 -11.80
N ALA A 422 -56.00 -1.08 -12.29
CA ALA A 422 -55.11 -0.04 -12.80
C ALA A 422 -54.24 0.74 -11.78
N PRO A 423 -53.30 1.60 -12.26
CA PRO A 423 -52.39 2.37 -11.41
C PRO A 423 -52.92 3.78 -11.05
N SER A 424 -52.49 4.27 -9.90
CA SER A 424 -52.41 5.69 -9.49
C SER A 424 -51.36 5.74 -8.36
N ARG A 425 -50.42 6.68 -8.26
CA ARG A 425 -50.35 8.06 -8.72
C ARG A 425 -48.89 8.51 -8.75
#